data_AF-A0A167GBE4-F1
#
_entry.id   AF-A0A167GBE4-F1
#
_cell.length_a   1.000
_cell.length_b   1.000
_cell.length_c   1.000
_cell.angle_alpha   90.00
_cell.angle_beta   90.00
_cell.angle_gamma   90.00
#
_symmetry.space_group_name_H-M   'P 1'
#
loop_
_entity.id
_entity.type
_entity.pdbx_description
1 polymer ?
#
loop_
_entity_poly.entity_id
_entity_poly.type
_entity_poly.pdbx_seq_one_letter_code
_entity_poly.pdbx_strand_id
1 'polypeptide(L)'
;MSAPGPESIPFSADPRSRRPAKRRSLSPTSSQAASLNALFAKPDQTIAVPASTPGRRKAHLPEIYSNVQGSSAGAGSGEFHVYKASRRREYERLKDMDEALRQEKERDEFERSRAERLGRDEEKTKKNRGRREKMKARKARRGGNNTGGCCSAGVESAVQSSTGHEPDSAVGEDTSTRDAAQPGGGTPSSDQAGLVIHDDD
;
A
#
# COMPACT_ATOMS: atom_id res chain seq x y z
N MET A 1 -32.23 -25.52 -50.00
CA MET A 1 -31.25 -25.88 -48.95
C MET A 1 -32.01 -25.84 -47.63
N SER A 2 -32.27 -26.98 -46.99
CA SER A 2 -33.09 -27.06 -45.77
C SER A 2 -32.38 -26.42 -44.58
N ALA A 3 -33.11 -25.64 -43.80
CA ALA A 3 -32.61 -25.05 -42.57
C ALA A 3 -32.26 -26.16 -41.55
N PRO A 4 -31.17 -26.02 -40.78
CA PRO A 4 -30.85 -26.95 -39.71
C PRO A 4 -31.97 -26.96 -38.65
N GLY A 5 -32.64 -28.10 -38.48
CA GLY A 5 -33.64 -28.31 -37.45
C GLY A 5 -33.03 -28.34 -36.04
N PRO A 6 -33.85 -28.30 -34.97
CA PRO A 6 -33.38 -28.23 -33.58
C PRO A 6 -32.50 -29.41 -33.15
N GLU A 7 -32.50 -30.51 -33.90
CA GLU A 7 -31.68 -31.72 -33.72
C GLU A 7 -30.20 -31.52 -34.10
N SER A 8 -29.85 -30.47 -34.86
CA SER A 8 -28.47 -30.28 -35.36
C SER A 8 -27.62 -29.36 -34.49
N ILE A 9 -28.13 -28.93 -33.33
CA ILE A 9 -27.33 -28.21 -32.35
C ILE A 9 -26.51 -29.29 -31.61
N PRO A 10 -25.16 -29.22 -31.61
CA PRO A 10 -24.37 -30.18 -30.87
C PRO A 10 -24.80 -30.16 -29.40
N PHE A 11 -24.96 -31.34 -28.79
CA PHE A 11 -25.44 -31.48 -27.40
C PHE A 11 -24.64 -30.65 -26.38
N SER A 12 -23.40 -30.26 -26.71
CA SER A 12 -22.55 -29.35 -25.91
C SER A 12 -23.03 -27.89 -25.89
N ALA A 13 -23.88 -27.47 -26.83
CA ALA A 13 -24.42 -26.13 -26.97
C ALA A 13 -25.92 -26.04 -26.62
N ASP A 14 -26.54 -27.14 -26.19
CA ASP A 14 -27.95 -27.17 -25.79
C ASP A 14 -28.13 -26.58 -24.37
N PRO A 15 -28.89 -25.47 -24.21
CA PRO A 15 -29.13 -24.84 -22.91
C PRO A 15 -29.96 -25.71 -21.94
N ARG A 16 -30.65 -26.75 -22.43
CA ARG A 16 -31.37 -27.72 -21.59
C ARG A 16 -30.44 -28.76 -20.99
N SER A 17 -29.27 -28.97 -21.59
CA SER A 17 -28.27 -29.86 -21.04
C SER A 17 -27.65 -29.21 -19.80
N ARG A 18 -27.95 -29.74 -18.61
CA ARG A 18 -27.36 -29.31 -17.33
C ARG A 18 -25.89 -29.73 -17.20
N ARG A 19 -25.19 -29.95 -18.31
CA ARG A 19 -23.78 -30.32 -18.30
C ARG A 19 -22.98 -29.11 -17.82
N PRO A 20 -21.98 -29.30 -16.95
CA PRO A 20 -21.12 -28.21 -16.52
C PRO A 20 -20.34 -27.70 -17.74
N ALA A 21 -20.72 -26.53 -18.25
CA ALA A 21 -19.96 -25.87 -19.31
C ALA A 21 -18.58 -25.50 -18.75
N LYS A 22 -17.53 -25.78 -19.52
CA LYS A 22 -16.16 -25.40 -19.17
C LYS A 22 -16.12 -23.88 -19.08
N ARG A 23 -16.04 -23.34 -17.86
CA ARG A 23 -15.96 -21.90 -17.59
C ARG A 23 -14.72 -21.36 -18.31
N ARG A 24 -14.93 -20.64 -19.41
CA ARG A 24 -13.88 -19.89 -20.09
C ARG A 24 -13.43 -18.79 -19.14
N SER A 25 -12.12 -18.62 -18.94
CA SER A 25 -11.58 -17.46 -18.24
C SER A 25 -11.96 -16.21 -19.05
N LEU A 26 -12.96 -15.47 -18.58
CA LEU A 26 -13.44 -14.26 -19.23
C LEU A 26 -12.28 -13.25 -19.27
N SER A 27 -12.07 -12.62 -20.43
CA SER A 27 -11.15 -11.50 -20.53
C SER A 27 -11.61 -10.36 -19.59
N PRO A 28 -10.71 -9.47 -19.14
CA PRO A 28 -11.08 -8.34 -18.28
C PRO A 28 -12.22 -7.48 -18.89
N THR A 29 -12.21 -7.30 -20.21
CA THR A 29 -13.27 -6.60 -20.93
C THR A 29 -14.58 -7.38 -20.91
N SER A 30 -14.52 -8.71 -21.01
CA SER A 30 -15.72 -9.56 -20.97
C SER A 30 -16.35 -9.62 -19.58
N SER A 31 -15.58 -9.57 -18.50
CA SER A 31 -16.12 -9.51 -17.14
C SER A 31 -16.77 -8.16 -16.84
N GLN A 32 -16.17 -7.07 -17.31
CA GLN A 32 -16.76 -5.73 -17.25
C GLN A 32 -18.04 -5.63 -18.09
N ALA A 33 -18.05 -6.17 -19.30
CA ALA A 33 -19.25 -6.20 -20.13
C ALA A 33 -20.40 -6.97 -19.44
N ALA A 34 -20.10 -8.10 -18.79
CA ALA A 34 -21.09 -8.86 -18.05
C ALA A 34 -21.66 -8.07 -16.85
N SER A 35 -20.83 -7.34 -16.10
CA SER A 35 -21.32 -6.48 -15.01
C SER A 35 -22.14 -5.31 -15.52
N LEU A 36 -21.73 -4.66 -16.62
CA LEU A 36 -22.50 -3.59 -17.26
C LEU A 36 -23.87 -4.10 -17.76
N ASN A 37 -23.90 -5.25 -18.44
CA ASN A 37 -25.15 -5.85 -18.90
C ASN A 37 -26.11 -6.16 -17.73
N ALA A 38 -25.57 -6.60 -16.58
CA ALA A 38 -26.36 -6.84 -15.37
C ALA A 38 -26.92 -5.54 -14.77
N LEU A 39 -26.15 -4.44 -14.79
CA LEU A 39 -26.60 -3.12 -14.34
C LEU A 39 -27.67 -2.54 -15.28
N PHE A 40 -27.50 -2.69 -16.61
CA PHE A 40 -28.46 -2.20 -17.60
C PHE A 40 -29.76 -2.99 -17.65
N ALA A 41 -29.81 -4.21 -17.11
CA ALA A 41 -31.04 -4.98 -17.02
C ALA A 41 -32.10 -4.30 -16.12
N LYS A 42 -31.68 -3.43 -15.18
CA LYS A 42 -32.56 -2.69 -14.27
C LYS A 42 -32.04 -1.25 -14.08
N PRO A 43 -32.26 -0.36 -15.06
CA PRO A 43 -31.69 0.98 -15.03
C PRO A 43 -32.27 1.87 -13.90
N ASP A 44 -33.50 1.60 -13.46
CA ASP A 44 -34.16 2.38 -12.40
C ASP A 44 -33.71 1.99 -10.98
N GLN A 45 -32.88 0.94 -10.83
CA GLN A 45 -32.42 0.47 -9.53
C GLN A 45 -31.41 1.44 -8.92
N THR A 46 -31.70 1.97 -7.73
CA THR A 46 -30.74 2.80 -6.99
C THR A 46 -29.56 1.95 -6.51
N ILE A 47 -28.35 2.27 -7.00
CA ILE A 47 -27.12 1.56 -6.64
C ILE A 47 -26.48 2.25 -5.44
N ALA A 48 -26.38 1.55 -4.31
CA ALA A 48 -25.63 2.03 -3.15
C ALA A 48 -24.12 1.85 -3.42
N VAL A 49 -23.45 2.95 -3.77
CA VAL A 49 -21.97 2.96 -3.79
C VAL A 49 -21.50 2.84 -2.34
N PRO A 50 -20.66 1.85 -2.00
CA PRO A 50 -20.19 1.69 -0.64
C PRO A 50 -19.44 2.97 -0.24
N ALA A 51 -19.94 3.66 0.78
CA ALA A 51 -19.19 4.71 1.44
C ALA A 51 -17.92 4.10 2.05
N SER A 52 -16.91 4.95 2.30
CA SER A 52 -15.67 4.52 2.95
C SER A 52 -16.00 3.69 4.19
N THR A 53 -15.53 2.44 4.22
CA THR A 53 -15.82 1.52 5.32
C THR A 53 -15.25 2.13 6.59
N PRO A 54 -16.08 2.39 7.63
CA PRO A 54 -15.56 2.93 8.87
C PRO A 54 -14.54 1.94 9.43
N GLY A 55 -13.40 2.46 9.90
CA GLY A 55 -12.40 1.65 10.56
C GLY A 55 -13.01 0.84 11.71
N ARG A 56 -12.44 -0.32 12.00
CA ARG A 56 -12.90 -1.20 13.09
C ARG A 56 -12.95 -0.39 14.39
N ARG A 57 -14.15 -0.16 14.91
CA ARG A 57 -14.35 0.60 16.17
C ARG A 57 -13.88 -0.26 17.33
N LYS A 58 -13.01 0.29 18.17
CA LYS A 58 -12.53 -0.36 19.39
C LYS A 58 -13.70 -0.49 20.37
N ALA A 59 -13.88 -1.68 20.95
CA ALA A 59 -14.83 -1.86 22.03
C ALA A 59 -14.32 -1.10 23.26
N HIS A 60 -15.12 -0.17 23.79
CA HIS A 60 -14.79 0.54 25.02
C HIS A 60 -14.77 -0.47 26.18
N LEU A 61 -13.79 -0.35 27.08
CA LEU A 61 -13.84 -1.09 28.34
C LEU A 61 -14.91 -0.43 29.22
N PRO A 62 -15.79 -1.20 29.87
CA PRO A 62 -16.71 -0.65 30.84
C PRO A 62 -15.93 -0.07 32.03
N GLU A 63 -16.36 1.08 32.53
CA GLU A 63 -15.72 1.76 33.67
C GLU A 63 -15.97 1.04 34.99
N ILE A 64 -17.13 0.40 35.14
CA ILE A 64 -17.53 -0.29 36.36
C ILE A 64 -17.72 -1.77 36.06
N TYR A 65 -16.99 -2.62 36.79
CA TYR A 65 -17.21 -4.06 36.82
C TYR A 65 -18.06 -4.40 38.03
N SER A 66 -19.30 -4.86 37.80
CA SER A 66 -20.24 -5.27 38.85
C SER A 66 -19.91 -6.63 39.47
N ASN A 67 -18.98 -7.39 38.88
CA ASN A 67 -18.78 -8.81 39.18
C ASN A 67 -17.52 -9.06 40.02
N VAL A 68 -17.04 -8.04 40.74
CA VAL A 68 -15.81 -8.13 41.52
C VAL A 68 -16.10 -8.79 42.86
N GLN A 69 -15.70 -10.06 42.98
CA GLN A 69 -15.71 -10.78 44.25
C GLN A 69 -14.58 -10.26 45.16
N GLY A 70 -14.76 -10.32 46.49
CA GLY A 70 -13.84 -9.72 47.46
C GLY A 70 -12.38 -10.20 47.32
N SER A 71 -11.42 -9.33 47.70
CA SER A 71 -9.98 -9.53 47.44
C SER A 71 -9.36 -10.75 48.10
N SER A 72 -9.96 -11.27 49.18
CA SER A 72 -9.51 -12.48 49.87
C SER A 72 -10.25 -13.74 49.45
N ALA A 73 -11.20 -13.63 48.51
CA ALA A 73 -11.96 -14.77 48.06
C ALA A 73 -11.14 -15.63 47.09
N GLY A 74 -11.30 -16.95 47.17
CA GLY A 74 -10.57 -17.90 46.31
C GLY A 74 -10.96 -17.81 44.84
N ALA A 75 -10.14 -18.40 43.96
CA ALA A 75 -10.41 -18.44 42.52
C ALA A 75 -11.67 -19.26 42.21
N GLY A 76 -12.68 -18.60 41.64
CA GLY A 76 -13.89 -19.24 41.12
C GLY A 76 -13.65 -19.97 39.80
N SER A 77 -14.54 -20.88 39.42
CA SER A 77 -14.44 -21.64 38.16
C SER A 77 -14.53 -20.78 36.89
N GLY A 78 -15.14 -19.59 36.97
CA GLY A 78 -15.27 -18.65 35.87
C GLY A 78 -14.08 -17.68 35.70
N GLU A 79 -13.20 -17.58 36.70
CA GLU A 79 -12.13 -16.56 36.73
C GLU A 79 -11.12 -16.75 35.60
N PHE A 80 -10.83 -18.01 35.26
CA PHE A 80 -9.95 -18.33 34.14
C PHE A 80 -10.44 -17.75 32.81
N HIS A 81 -11.75 -17.79 32.55
CA HIS A 81 -12.32 -17.26 31.31
C HIS A 81 -12.34 -15.74 31.30
N VAL A 82 -12.58 -15.11 32.46
CA VAL A 82 -12.48 -13.64 32.62
C VAL A 82 -11.06 -13.19 32.27
N TYR A 83 -10.05 -13.85 32.85
CA TYR A 83 -8.64 -13.58 32.54
C TYR A 83 -8.29 -13.79 31.06
N LYS A 84 -8.72 -14.90 30.48
CA LYS A 84 -8.47 -15.19 29.05
C LYS A 84 -9.06 -14.12 28.15
N ALA A 85 -10.28 -13.64 28.46
CA ALA A 85 -10.93 -12.58 27.71
C ALA A 85 -10.24 -11.23 27.89
N SER A 86 -9.89 -10.85 29.13
CA SER A 86 -9.20 -9.58 29.43
C SER A 86 -7.81 -9.53 28.81
N ARG A 87 -7.01 -10.60 28.93
CA ARG A 87 -5.68 -10.71 28.32
C ARG A 87 -5.75 -10.62 26.79
N ARG A 88 -6.72 -11.29 26.16
CA ARG A 88 -6.90 -11.20 24.70
C ARG A 88 -7.24 -9.77 24.26
N ARG A 89 -8.14 -9.10 24.98
CA ARG A 89 -8.48 -7.69 24.70
C ARG A 89 -7.25 -6.78 24.87
N GLU A 90 -6.43 -7.02 25.88
CA GLU A 90 -5.25 -6.21 26.14
C GLU A 90 -4.17 -6.41 25.07
N TYR A 91 -3.93 -7.64 24.62
CA TYR A 91 -3.01 -7.90 23.50
C TYR A 91 -3.49 -7.30 22.19
N GLU A 92 -4.79 -7.38 21.90
CA GLU A 92 -5.38 -6.69 20.75
C GLU A 92 -5.19 -5.17 20.87
N ARG A 93 -5.39 -4.59 22.07
CA ARG A 93 -5.19 -3.16 22.33
C ARG A 93 -3.74 -2.72 22.12
N LEU A 94 -2.77 -3.45 22.68
CA LEU A 94 -1.34 -3.15 22.52
C LEU A 94 -0.93 -3.24 21.05
N LYS A 95 -1.31 -4.32 20.38
CA LYS A 95 -1.04 -4.52 18.95
C LYS A 95 -1.61 -3.39 18.10
N ASP A 96 -2.87 -2.99 18.33
CA ASP A 96 -3.50 -1.90 17.59
C ASP A 96 -2.79 -0.56 17.81
N MET A 97 -2.25 -0.31 19.02
CA MET A 97 -1.48 0.91 19.30
C MET A 97 -0.13 0.89 18.60
N ASP A 98 0.58 -0.23 18.66
CA ASP A 98 1.87 -0.39 17.98
C ASP A 98 1.72 -0.26 16.45
N GLU A 99 0.68 -0.85 15.88
CA GLU A 99 0.35 -0.73 14.46
C GLU A 99 0.00 0.71 14.07
N ALA A 100 -0.77 1.44 14.89
CA ALA A 100 -1.09 2.84 14.65
C ALA A 100 0.16 3.73 14.69
N LEU A 101 1.02 3.55 15.69
CA LEU A 101 2.29 4.28 15.80
C LEU A 101 3.21 4.00 14.61
N ARG A 102 3.25 2.76 14.15
CA ARG A 102 4.01 2.38 12.96
C ARG A 102 3.47 3.06 11.71
N GLN A 103 2.15 3.02 11.49
CA GLN A 103 1.52 3.68 10.34
C GLN A 103 1.71 5.20 10.35
N GLU A 104 1.65 5.83 11.51
CA GLU A 104 1.90 7.27 11.66
C GLU A 104 3.35 7.62 11.27
N LYS A 105 4.34 6.89 11.78
CA LYS A 105 5.75 7.07 11.39
C LYS A 105 5.96 6.88 9.88
N GLU A 106 5.43 5.80 9.32
CA GLU A 106 5.52 5.52 7.87
C GLU A 106 4.87 6.64 7.04
N ARG A 107 3.72 7.18 7.48
CA ARG A 107 3.05 8.31 6.82
C ARG A 107 3.90 9.58 6.90
N ASP A 108 4.42 9.91 8.07
CA ASP A 108 5.23 11.11 8.28
C ASP A 108 6.53 11.06 7.45
N GLU A 109 7.19 9.91 7.39
CA GLU A 109 8.35 9.68 6.53
C GLU A 109 8.00 9.81 5.04
N PHE A 110 6.86 9.24 4.64
CA PHE A 110 6.37 9.38 3.28
C PHE A 110 6.08 10.83 2.91
N GLU A 111 5.40 11.58 3.78
CA GLU A 111 5.09 12.99 3.57
C GLU A 111 6.34 13.86 3.49
N ARG A 112 7.32 13.63 4.38
CA ARG A 112 8.63 14.31 4.35
C ARG A 112 9.37 14.03 3.04
N SER A 113 9.49 12.76 2.64
CA SER A 113 10.18 12.40 1.40
C SER A 113 9.47 12.93 0.15
N ARG A 114 8.13 12.98 0.16
CA ARG A 114 7.32 13.56 -0.92
C ARG A 114 7.54 15.06 -1.02
N ALA A 115 7.51 15.78 0.11
CA ALA A 115 7.74 17.22 0.15
C ALA A 115 9.14 17.58 -0.34
N GLU A 116 10.15 16.81 0.04
CA GLU A 116 11.54 17.01 -0.39
C GLU A 116 11.71 16.79 -1.91
N ARG A 117 11.09 15.74 -2.48
CA ARG A 117 11.09 15.49 -3.92
C ARG A 117 10.40 16.62 -4.70
N LEU A 118 9.23 17.05 -4.24
CA LEU A 118 8.51 18.18 -4.83
C LEU A 118 9.33 19.47 -4.77
N GLY A 119 9.98 19.75 -3.64
CA GLY A 119 10.88 20.91 -3.49
C GLY A 119 12.03 20.89 -4.49
N ARG A 120 12.72 19.75 -4.64
CA ARG A 120 13.80 19.61 -5.64
C ARG A 120 13.32 19.83 -7.07
N ASP A 121 12.14 19.31 -7.41
CA ASP A 121 11.57 19.47 -8.75
C ASP A 121 11.12 20.90 -9.01
N GLU A 122 10.55 21.58 -8.02
CA GLU A 122 10.22 23.00 -8.07
C GLU A 122 11.45 23.88 -8.24
N GLU A 123 12.53 23.63 -7.51
CA GLU A 123 13.79 24.38 -7.61
C GLU A 123 14.40 24.26 -9.02
N LYS A 124 14.48 23.04 -9.56
CA LYS A 124 14.92 22.79 -10.93
C LYS A 124 14.02 23.53 -11.94
N THR A 125 12.70 23.47 -11.73
CA THR A 125 11.72 24.13 -12.60
C THR A 125 11.82 25.65 -12.53
N LYS A 126 11.97 26.24 -11.33
CA LYS A 126 12.18 27.69 -11.09
C LYS A 126 13.47 28.16 -11.76
N LYS A 127 14.58 27.43 -11.62
CA LYS A 127 15.86 27.74 -12.28
C LYS A 127 15.73 27.73 -13.80
N ASN A 128 15.08 26.71 -14.36
CA ASN A 128 14.87 26.59 -15.80
C ASN A 128 13.91 27.65 -16.34
N ARG A 129 12.84 27.96 -15.61
CA ARG A 129 11.90 29.06 -15.94
C ARG A 129 12.63 30.40 -15.94
N GLY A 130 13.41 30.71 -14.90
CA GLY A 130 14.21 31.93 -14.82
C GLY A 130 15.22 32.06 -15.97
N ARG A 131 15.87 30.94 -16.39
CA ARG A 131 16.73 30.93 -17.59
C ARG A 131 15.94 31.29 -18.85
N ARG A 132 14.76 30.70 -19.05
CA ARG A 132 13.89 30.96 -20.22
C ARG A 132 13.37 32.40 -20.23
N GLU A 133 12.94 32.93 -19.09
CA GLU A 133 12.46 34.32 -18.96
C GLU A 133 13.57 35.34 -19.23
N LYS A 134 14.78 35.10 -18.71
CA LYS A 134 15.97 35.93 -19.04
C LYS A 134 16.27 35.91 -20.54
N MET A 135 16.23 34.74 -21.18
CA MET A 135 16.41 34.64 -22.64
C MET A 135 15.30 35.36 -23.42
N LYS A 136 14.03 35.20 -23.00
CA LYS A 136 12.88 35.88 -23.60
C LYS A 136 13.00 37.41 -23.46
N ALA A 137 13.39 37.90 -22.29
CA ALA A 137 13.62 39.32 -22.04
C ALA A 137 14.77 39.89 -22.88
N ARG A 138 15.89 39.15 -23.01
CA ARG A 138 17.01 39.53 -23.90
C ARG A 138 16.57 39.56 -25.36
N LYS A 139 15.79 38.58 -25.83
CA LYS A 139 15.25 38.54 -27.20
C LYS A 139 14.26 39.68 -27.44
N ALA A 140 13.37 39.98 -26.49
CA ALA A 140 12.43 41.10 -26.59
C ALA A 140 13.17 42.45 -26.65
N ARG A 141 14.21 42.66 -25.82
CA ARG A 141 15.06 43.86 -25.87
C ARG A 141 15.85 44.00 -27.17
N ARG A 142 16.31 42.88 -27.75
CA ARG A 142 17.07 42.87 -29.01
C ARG A 142 16.17 42.87 -30.25
N GLY A 143 14.90 42.48 -30.11
CA GLY A 143 13.90 42.34 -31.18
C GLY A 143 13.01 43.56 -31.38
N GLY A 144 13.30 44.70 -30.75
CA GLY A 144 12.66 45.99 -31.09
C GLY A 144 12.99 46.48 -32.50
N ASN A 145 14.04 45.95 -33.13
CA ASN A 145 14.38 46.18 -34.54
C ASN A 145 14.50 44.83 -35.27
N ASN A 146 13.38 44.23 -35.66
CA ASN A 146 13.21 43.63 -37.00
C ASN A 146 11.87 42.90 -37.08
N THR A 147 11.01 43.48 -37.90
CA THR A 147 9.93 42.81 -38.59
C THR A 147 10.48 41.66 -39.46
N GLY A 148 9.89 40.47 -39.31
CA GLY A 148 9.89 39.43 -40.34
C GLY A 148 10.95 38.32 -40.23
N GLY A 149 10.49 37.06 -40.30
CA GLY A 149 11.27 36.00 -40.93
C GLY A 149 11.63 34.77 -40.09
N CYS A 150 10.84 33.72 -40.33
CA CYS A 150 11.27 32.36 -40.66
C CYS A 150 11.65 31.35 -39.56
N CYS A 151 11.17 30.15 -39.86
CA CYS A 151 11.18 28.90 -39.13
C CYS A 151 12.48 28.12 -39.39
N SER A 152 12.68 27.07 -38.57
CA SER A 152 13.47 25.85 -38.83
C SER A 152 14.89 25.72 -38.24
N ALA A 153 15.17 24.44 -37.95
CA ALA A 153 16.43 23.75 -37.71
C ALA A 153 17.08 23.86 -36.32
N GLY A 154 17.08 22.73 -35.63
CA GLY A 154 17.86 22.48 -34.42
C GLY A 154 19.33 22.21 -34.72
N VAL A 155 20.12 22.20 -33.65
CA VAL A 155 21.45 21.58 -33.60
C VAL A 155 21.66 21.07 -32.18
N GLU A 156 21.83 19.76 -32.09
CA GLU A 156 22.45 19.03 -30.99
C GLU A 156 23.87 19.54 -30.65
N SER A 157 24.18 19.72 -29.36
CA SER A 157 25.56 19.88 -28.90
C SER A 157 25.89 18.83 -27.86
N ALA A 158 26.69 17.87 -28.33
CA ALA A 158 27.49 16.95 -27.55
C ALA A 158 28.45 17.71 -26.62
N VAL A 159 28.59 17.22 -25.39
CA VAL A 159 29.79 17.45 -24.58
C VAL A 159 30.23 16.11 -23.98
N GLN A 160 31.29 15.56 -24.56
CA GLN A 160 32.10 14.50 -23.98
C GLN A 160 33.13 15.15 -23.06
N SER A 161 33.22 14.71 -21.81
CA SER A 161 34.41 14.90 -20.97
C SER A 161 34.73 13.56 -20.30
N SER A 162 35.75 12.91 -20.82
CA SER A 162 36.32 11.65 -20.36
C SER A 162 37.55 11.88 -19.50
N THR A 163 37.63 11.17 -18.36
CA THR A 163 38.78 10.70 -17.54
C THR A 163 38.38 10.85 -16.06
N GLY A 164 38.35 9.85 -15.18
CA GLY A 164 38.80 8.45 -15.19
C GLY A 164 39.48 8.17 -13.83
N HIS A 165 38.81 7.46 -12.90
CA HIS A 165 39.48 6.65 -11.86
C HIS A 165 38.54 5.55 -11.33
N GLU A 166 39.15 4.39 -11.10
CA GLU A 166 38.63 3.02 -11.13
C GLU A 166 37.84 2.56 -9.88
N PRO A 167 37.13 1.40 -9.96
CA PRO A 167 36.16 0.93 -8.98
C PRO A 167 36.77 -0.04 -7.96
N ASP A 168 36.19 -0.12 -6.77
CA ASP A 168 36.53 -1.20 -5.84
C ASP A 168 35.32 -1.76 -5.06
N SER A 169 35.30 -3.10 -5.03
CA SER A 169 34.66 -4.00 -4.06
C SER A 169 33.14 -4.24 -4.11
N ALA A 170 32.75 -5.25 -4.89
CA ALA A 170 31.54 -6.06 -4.68
C ALA A 170 31.92 -7.38 -4.00
N VAL A 171 31.32 -7.65 -2.83
CA VAL A 171 31.51 -8.90 -2.07
C VAL A 171 30.18 -9.66 -2.00
N GLY A 172 30.21 -10.89 -2.52
CA GLY A 172 29.59 -12.07 -1.92
C GLY A 172 28.09 -12.33 -2.16
N GLU A 173 27.78 -13.10 -3.19
CA GLU A 173 26.62 -14.00 -3.21
C GLU A 173 26.98 -15.28 -2.45
N ASP A 174 26.21 -15.65 -1.42
CA ASP A 174 26.25 -16.99 -0.82
C ASP A 174 24.87 -17.64 -0.91
N THR A 175 24.85 -18.78 -1.61
CA THR A 175 23.72 -19.65 -1.84
C THR A 175 23.48 -20.56 -0.63
N SER A 176 22.33 -20.40 0.00
CA SER A 176 21.85 -21.25 1.09
C SER A 176 21.62 -22.70 0.64
N THR A 177 22.45 -23.63 1.11
CA THR A 177 22.08 -25.05 1.23
C THR A 177 22.80 -25.65 2.44
N ARG A 178 22.04 -26.13 3.45
CA ARG A 178 22.30 -27.40 4.16
C ARG A 178 21.28 -27.68 5.28
N ASP A 179 21.13 -28.98 5.45
CA ASP A 179 20.24 -29.79 6.25
C ASP A 179 20.30 -29.65 7.78
N ALA A 180 19.30 -30.31 8.38
CA ALA A 180 18.98 -30.56 9.78
C ALA A 180 20.14 -30.90 10.75
N ALA A 181 20.03 -30.43 12.01
CA ALA A 181 20.04 -31.24 13.24
C ALA A 181 19.96 -30.38 14.53
N GLN A 182 19.05 -30.73 15.44
CA GLN A 182 19.04 -30.37 16.88
C GLN A 182 20.20 -31.07 17.63
N PRO A 183 20.66 -30.66 18.85
CA PRO A 183 19.81 -30.49 20.05
C PRO A 183 20.25 -29.48 21.16
N GLY A 184 19.30 -29.11 22.03
CA GLY A 184 19.45 -28.93 23.50
C GLY A 184 20.23 -27.74 24.08
N GLY A 185 19.61 -27.00 25.01
CA GLY A 185 20.32 -26.12 25.96
C GLY A 185 19.41 -25.09 26.64
N GLY A 186 19.19 -25.22 27.95
CA GLY A 186 18.28 -24.39 28.74
C GLY A 186 18.71 -22.93 28.92
N THR A 187 17.73 -22.05 29.07
CA THR A 187 17.91 -20.62 29.36
C THR A 187 18.00 -20.39 30.88
N PRO A 188 19.05 -19.73 31.41
CA PRO A 188 19.02 -19.19 32.76
C PRO A 188 18.28 -17.84 32.76
N SER A 189 17.48 -17.62 33.81
CA SER A 189 16.81 -16.37 34.15
C SER A 189 17.81 -15.23 34.42
N SER A 190 17.75 -14.15 33.64
CA SER A 190 18.47 -12.91 33.94
C SER A 190 17.58 -11.96 34.74
N ASP A 191 17.98 -11.69 35.98
CA ASP A 191 17.36 -10.71 36.87
C ASP A 191 17.35 -9.31 36.24
N GLN A 192 16.24 -8.60 36.43
CA GLN A 192 16.02 -7.24 35.93
C GLN A 192 16.91 -6.25 36.69
N ALA A 193 17.77 -5.53 35.98
CA ALA A 193 18.49 -4.38 36.53
C ALA A 193 17.51 -3.22 36.72
N GLY A 194 17.31 -2.81 37.98
CA GLY A 194 16.48 -1.67 38.34
C GLY A 194 17.07 -0.33 37.86
N LEU A 195 16.19 0.58 37.44
CA LEU A 195 16.52 1.93 37.03
C LEU A 195 16.89 2.76 38.28
N VAL A 196 18.16 3.19 38.40
CA VAL A 196 18.59 4.13 39.44
C VAL A 196 18.46 5.54 38.88
N ILE A 197 17.56 6.33 39.47
CA ILE A 197 17.40 7.77 39.18
C ILE A 197 18.25 8.51 40.20
N HIS A 198 19.19 9.33 39.71
CA HIS A 198 19.94 10.28 40.53
C HIS A 198 19.20 11.61 40.51
N ASP A 199 18.75 12.07 41.67
CA ASP A 199 18.31 13.45 41.89
C ASP A 199 19.56 14.30 42.16
N ASP A 200 19.88 15.22 41.24
CA ASP A 200 20.91 16.24 41.43
C ASP A 200 20.22 17.55 41.89
N ASP A 201 20.66 18.06 43.05
CA ASP A 201 20.42 19.42 43.58
C ASP A 201 21.24 20.49 42.82
#